data_AF-A0AAV2YX96-F1
#
_entry.id   AF-A0AAV2YX96-F1
#
_cell.length_a   1.000
_cell.length_b   1.000
_cell.length_c   1.000
_cell.angle_alpha   90.00
_cell.angle_beta   90.00
_cell.angle_gamma   90.00
#
_symmetry.space_group_name_H-M   'P 1'
#
loop_
_entity.id
_entity.type
_entity.pdbx_description
1 polymer ?
#
loop_
_entity_poly.entity_id
_entity_poly.type
_entity_poly.pdbx_seq_one_letter_code
_entity_poly.pdbx_strand_id
1 'polypeptide(L)'
;MIISQPADHRPPKSSELKDIFAQIRRIADTDGVPTRQHHDRCYNKMADAAVNQSLDPKPSGHAPPEPQHRQIQAHMHGDVQAWTADRYTQAFARPIL
;
A
#
# COMPACT_ATOMS: atom_id res chain seq x y z
N MET A 1 2.67 14.01 -1.82
CA MET A 1 3.32 14.03 -0.50
C MET A 1 3.56 12.59 -0.07
N ILE A 2 4.76 12.29 0.43
CA ILE A 2 5.12 10.97 0.95
C ILE A 2 5.65 11.15 2.37
N ILE A 3 5.07 10.44 3.33
CA ILE A 3 5.49 10.47 4.73
C ILE A 3 6.12 9.12 5.05
N SER A 4 7.44 9.10 5.22
CA SER A 4 8.19 7.92 5.64
C SER A 4 8.11 7.78 7.15
N GLN A 5 7.64 6.63 7.64
CA GLN A 5 7.66 6.31 9.06
C GLN A 5 8.85 5.40 9.38
N PRO A 6 9.66 5.73 10.41
CA PRO A 6 10.83 4.93 10.78
C PRO A 6 10.44 3.54 11.30
N ALA A 7 11.40 2.61 11.23
CA ALA A 7 11.24 1.19 11.51
C ALA A 7 10.79 0.85 12.93
N ASP A 8 11.06 1.73 13.91
CA ASP A 8 10.60 1.60 15.29
C ASP A 8 9.12 1.95 15.41
N HIS A 9 8.28 1.04 14.93
CA HIS A 9 6.85 1.16 15.02
C HIS A 9 6.35 0.74 16.40
N ARG A 10 5.78 1.69 17.13
CA ARG A 10 5.04 1.39 18.36
C ARG A 10 3.67 0.82 18.01
N PRO A 11 3.19 -0.21 18.73
CA PRO A 11 1.83 -0.71 18.56
C PRO A 11 0.79 0.42 18.73
N PRO A 12 -0.35 0.33 18.04
CA PRO A 12 -1.43 1.29 18.19
C PRO A 12 -1.98 1.28 19.63
N LYS A 13 -2.47 2.44 20.09
CA LYS A 13 -3.10 2.57 21.41
C LYS A 13 -4.42 1.79 21.50
N SER A 14 -5.17 1.74 20.40
CA SER A 14 -6.43 0.98 20.29
C SER A 14 -6.17 -0.52 20.42
N SER A 15 -6.88 -1.18 21.33
CA SER A 15 -6.78 -2.63 21.55
C SER A 15 -7.16 -3.45 20.32
N GLU A 16 -8.19 -3.02 19.59
CA GLU A 16 -8.70 -3.71 18.39
C GLU A 16 -7.66 -3.78 17.27
N LEU A 17 -6.75 -2.81 17.20
CA LEU A 17 -5.73 -2.74 16.17
C LEU A 17 -4.42 -3.42 16.56
N LYS A 18 -4.24 -3.82 17.83
CA LYS A 18 -2.97 -4.40 18.31
C LYS A 18 -2.69 -5.74 17.66
N ASP A 19 -3.70 -6.59 17.55
CA ASP A 19 -3.55 -7.93 16.98
C ASP A 19 -3.26 -7.85 15.48
N ILE A 20 -4.01 -7.00 14.77
CA ILE A 20 -3.80 -6.70 13.34
C ILE A 20 -2.40 -6.14 13.13
N PHE A 21 -1.96 -5.20 13.97
CA PHE A 21 -0.63 -4.63 13.90
C PHE A 21 0.47 -5.69 14.10
N ALA A 22 0.33 -6.56 15.10
CA ALA A 22 1.30 -7.61 15.37
C ALA A 22 1.43 -8.60 14.20
N GLN A 23 0.31 -8.99 13.59
CA GLN A 23 0.31 -9.86 12.43
C GLN A 23 0.99 -9.22 11.22
N ILE A 24 0.61 -7.97 10.90
CA ILE A 24 1.22 -7.22 9.79
C ILE A 24 2.72 -7.01 10.03
N ARG A 25 3.12 -6.68 11.27
CA ARG A 25 4.52 -6.46 11.60
C ARG A 25 5.35 -7.74 11.42
N ARG A 26 4.83 -8.88 11.86
CA ARG A 26 5.49 -10.18 11.67
C ARG A 26 5.70 -10.50 10.18
N ILE A 27 4.70 -10.24 9.34
CA ILE A 27 4.82 -10.44 7.89
C ILE A 27 5.90 -9.50 7.32
N ALA A 28 5.84 -8.21 7.65
CA ALA A 28 6.83 -7.24 7.19
C ALA A 28 8.26 -7.60 7.62
N ASP A 29 8.44 -8.07 8.85
CA ASP A 29 9.74 -8.54 9.36
C ASP A 29 10.24 -9.79 8.63
N THR A 30 9.32 -10.71 8.27
CA THR A 30 9.64 -11.92 7.50
C THR A 30 10.07 -11.58 6.08
N ASP A 31 9.40 -10.61 5.46
CA ASP A 31 9.68 -10.17 4.08
C ASP A 31 10.81 -9.13 3.99
N GLY A 32 11.44 -8.78 5.13
CA GLY A 32 12.51 -7.79 5.17
C GLY A 32 12.07 -6.39 4.74
N VAL A 33 10.84 -5.99 5.09
CA VAL A 33 10.27 -4.66 4.81
C VAL A 33 10.41 -3.78 6.06
N PRO A 34 11.50 -2.99 6.18
CA PRO A 34 11.81 -2.29 7.43
C PRO A 34 10.99 -1.03 7.65
N THR A 35 10.41 -0.44 6.60
CA THR A 35 9.80 0.89 6.64
C THR A 35 8.46 0.90 5.92
N ARG A 36 7.52 1.70 6.43
CA ARG A 36 6.26 2.02 5.75
C ARG A 36 6.30 3.45 5.23
N GLN A 37 5.89 3.62 3.99
CA GLN A 37 5.69 4.93 3.38
C GLN A 37 4.19 5.18 3.21
N HIS A 38 3.74 6.35 3.64
CA HIS A 38 2.40 6.83 3.32
C HIS A 38 2.49 7.64 2.03
N HIS A 39 1.75 7.24 1.00
CA HIS A 39 1.61 7.98 -0.25
C HIS A 39 0.23 8.62 -0.32
N ASP A 40 0.14 9.79 -0.96
CA ASP A 40 -1.16 10.37 -1.30
C ASP A 40 -2.00 9.36 -2.08
N ARG A 41 -3.31 9.40 -1.86
CA ARG A 41 -4.29 8.50 -2.48
C ARG A 41 -4.24 8.49 -4.01
N CYS A 42 -3.79 9.58 -4.64
CA CYS A 42 -3.61 9.64 -6.09
C CYS A 42 -2.52 8.70 -6.64
N TYR A 43 -1.60 8.24 -5.78
CA TYR A 43 -0.49 7.36 -6.12
C TYR A 43 -0.63 5.94 -5.54
N ASN A 44 -1.83 5.58 -5.08
CA ASN A 44 -2.15 4.24 -4.57
C ASN A 44 -3.46 3.72 -5.18
N LYS A 45 -3.72 4.09 -6.45
CA LYS A 45 -5.00 3.86 -7.10
C LYS A 45 -5.24 2.40 -7.44
N MET A 46 -4.19 1.62 -7.66
CA MET A 46 -4.28 0.17 -7.80
C MET A 46 -4.88 -0.50 -6.56
N ALA A 47 -4.34 -0.19 -5.38
CA ALA A 47 -4.80 -0.79 -4.13
C ALA A 47 -6.22 -0.33 -3.80
N ASP A 48 -6.53 0.95 -4.01
CA ASP A 48 -7.88 1.49 -3.86
C ASP A 48 -8.89 0.76 -4.76
N ALA A 49 -8.55 0.55 -6.04
CA ALA A 49 -9.42 -0.15 -6.99
C ALA A 49 -9.64 -1.62 -6.57
N ALA A 50 -8.61 -2.30 -6.09
CA ALA A 50 -8.70 -3.67 -5.59
C ALA A 50 -9.60 -3.77 -4.34
N VAL A 51 -9.48 -2.84 -3.41
CA VAL A 51 -10.34 -2.80 -2.22
C VAL A 51 -11.78 -2.51 -2.61
N ASN A 52 -12.02 -1.52 -3.47
CA ASN A 52 -13.37 -1.20 -3.95
C ASN A 52 -14.02 -2.41 -4.64
N GLN A 53 -13.25 -3.18 -5.42
CA GLN A 53 -13.74 -4.44 -6.01
C GLN A 53 -14.13 -5.47 -4.96
N SER A 54 -13.36 -5.60 -3.87
CA SER A 54 -13.65 -6.58 -2.81
C SER A 54 -14.85 -6.19 -1.94
N LEU A 55 -15.10 -4.89 -1.80
CA LEU A 55 -16.17 -4.33 -0.97
C LEU A 55 -17.50 -4.20 -1.72
N ASP A 56 -17.50 -4.21 -3.05
CA ASP A 56 -18.73 -4.11 -3.85
C ASP A 56 -19.54 -5.41 -3.70
N PRO A 57 -20.71 -5.38 -3.02
CA PRO A 57 -21.52 -6.58 -2.83
C PRO A 57 -22.05 -7.01 -4.19
N LYS A 58 -21.55 -8.14 -4.71
CA LYS A 58 -22.13 -8.74 -5.92
C LYS A 58 -23.63 -8.95 -5.71
N PRO A 59 -24.52 -8.33 -6.51
CA PRO A 59 -25.92 -8.73 -6.52
C PRO A 59 -25.97 -10.20 -6.95
N SER A 60 -26.56 -11.06 -6.12
CA SER A 60 -26.73 -12.48 -6.41
C SER A 60 -27.36 -12.66 -7.80
N GLY A 61 -26.60 -13.15 -8.77
CA GLY A 61 -27.09 -13.51 -10.09
C GLY A 61 -26.58 -12.69 -11.29
N HIS A 62 -25.80 -11.62 -11.10
CA HIS A 62 -25.14 -10.97 -12.23
C HIS A 62 -23.73 -11.52 -12.43
N ALA A 63 -23.39 -11.91 -13.67
CA ALA A 63 -22.02 -12.22 -14.05
C ALA A 63 -21.10 -11.05 -13.61
N PRO A 64 -19.88 -11.31 -13.15
CA PRO A 64 -18.96 -10.24 -12.76
C PRO A 64 -18.86 -9.24 -13.93
N PRO A 65 -18.96 -7.92 -13.69
CA PRO A 65 -18.72 -6.93 -14.73
C PRO A 65 -17.36 -7.21 -15.41
N GLU A 66 -17.25 -6.92 -16.71
CA GLU A 66 -16.02 -6.87 -17.55
C GLU A 66 -14.72 -6.70 -16.76
N PRO A 67 -13.58 -7.31 -17.18
CA PRO A 67 -12.47 -7.66 -16.30
C PRO A 67 -11.93 -6.44 -15.57
N GLN A 68 -12.40 -6.27 -14.33
CA GLN A 68 -12.04 -5.19 -13.40
C GLN A 68 -10.53 -5.18 -13.12
N HIS A 69 -9.85 -6.29 -13.39
CA HIS A 69 -8.40 -6.41 -13.47
C HIS A 69 -7.76 -5.40 -14.44
N ARG A 70 -8.40 -5.07 -15.57
CA ARG A 70 -7.89 -4.08 -16.54
C ARG A 70 -7.88 -2.67 -15.94
N GLN A 71 -8.84 -2.36 -15.06
CA GLN A 71 -8.91 -1.08 -14.37
C GLN A 71 -7.84 -0.96 -13.26
N ILE A 72 -7.60 -2.05 -12.53
CA ILE A 72 -6.46 -2.13 -11.61
C ILE A 72 -5.13 -1.99 -12.37
N GLN A 73 -4.97 -2.71 -13.49
CA GLN A 73 -3.77 -2.63 -14.34
C GLN A 73 -3.56 -1.23 -14.94
N ALA A 74 -4.62 -0.47 -15.23
CA ALA A 74 -4.50 0.88 -15.76
C ALA A 74 -3.77 1.84 -14.81
N HIS A 75 -3.82 1.58 -13.50
CA HIS A 75 -3.12 2.39 -12.50
C HIS A 75 -1.66 1.98 -12.28
N MET A 76 -1.25 0.80 -12.78
CA MET A 76 0.06 0.20 -12.50
C MET A 76 1.24 1.07 -12.92
N HIS A 77 1.16 1.66 -14.11
CA HIS A 77 2.27 2.48 -14.61
C HIS A 77 2.49 3.73 -13.73
N GLY A 78 1.42 4.42 -13.35
CA GLY A 78 1.50 5.64 -12.54
C GLY A 78 1.93 5.37 -11.10
N ASP A 79 1.38 4.35 -10.45
CA ASP A 79 1.71 4.01 -9.07
C ASP A 79 3.17 3.52 -8.96
N VAL A 80 3.64 2.68 -9.91
CA VAL A 80 5.04 2.20 -9.94
C VAL A 80 6.02 3.33 -10.27
N GLN A 81 5.68 4.24 -11.18
CA GLN A 81 6.51 5.41 -11.47
C GLN A 81 6.66 6.32 -10.25
N ALA A 82 5.56 6.61 -9.55
CA ALA A 82 5.61 7.41 -8.34
C ALA A 82 6.48 6.75 -7.25
N TRP A 83 6.35 5.43 -7.08
CA TRP A 83 7.16 4.67 -6.13
C TRP A 83 8.65 4.65 -6.49
N THR A 84 8.98 4.41 -7.76
CA THR A 84 10.39 4.41 -8.21
C THR A 84 11.03 5.79 -8.11
N ALA A 85 10.33 6.85 -8.52
CA ALA A 85 10.82 8.23 -8.39
C ALA A 85 11.12 8.62 -6.93
N ASP A 86 10.28 8.19 -5.98
CA ASP A 86 10.54 8.38 -4.55
C ASP A 86 11.79 7.62 -4.08
N ARG A 87 11.92 6.34 -4.46
CA ARG A 87 13.09 5.52 -4.10
C ARG A 87 14.41 6.11 -4.62
N TYR A 88 14.42 6.64 -5.84
CA TYR A 88 15.57 7.38 -6.36
C TYR A 88 15.86 8.63 -5.52
N THR A 89 14.84 9.42 -5.21
CA THR A 89 15.00 10.64 -4.38
C THR A 89 15.57 10.32 -2.99
N GLN A 90 15.09 9.25 -2.34
CA GLN A 90 15.59 8.82 -1.03
C GLN A 90 16.99 8.18 -1.07
N ALA A 91 17.33 7.48 -2.15
CA ALA A 91 18.67 6.89 -2.33
C ALA A 91 19.76 7.96 -2.53
N PHE A 92 19.44 9.08 -3.20
CA PHE A 92 20.35 10.20 -3.38
C PHE A 92 20.31 11.24 -2.25
N ALA A 93 19.37 11.14 -1.32
CA ALA A 93 19.27 12.01 -0.14
C ALA A 93 20.04 11.50 1.08
N ARG A 94 20.72 10.34 1.00
CA ARG A 94 21.66 9.90 2.04
C ARG A 94 22.98 10.65 1.87
N PRO A 95 23.44 11.47 2.84
CA PRO A 95 24.81 11.92 2.82
C PRO A 95 25.71 10.70 2.99
N ILE A 96 26.78 10.64 2.19
CA ILE A 96 27.94 9.82 2.56
C ILE A 96 28.52 10.49 3.80
N LEU A 97 28.32 9.85 4.96
CA LEU A 97 29.05 9.86 6.24
C LEU A 97 28.09 9.79 7.43
#